data_AF-A0A6B2LDR1-F1
#
_entry.id   AF-A0A6B2LDR1-F1
#
_cell.length_a   1.000
_cell.length_b   1.000
_cell.length_c   1.000
_cell.angle_alpha   90.00
_cell.angle_beta   90.00
_cell.angle_gamma   90.00
#
_symmetry.space_group_name_H-M   'P 1'
#
loop_
_entity.id
_entity.type
_entity.pdbx_description
1 polymer ?
#
loop_
_entity_poly.entity_id
_entity_poly.type
_entity_poly.pdbx_seq_one_letter_code
_entity_poly.pdbx_strand_id
1 'polypeptide(L)'
;MNVGGHLFKTSLETLKKEESMLSRMFSGSGFKVEKDEDGHYFIDRPGVHFGSILDYLRTGTIVPPSNPLKRAALIQEVDFYQIASLLKILTIKELTFASVNDTNGLLYWLGTEKGKGPYKNPSQTQFVAISNASTKAYAVATPASNTDDACGCHSWLNNYFEVSFSDLLIVPSSYSLSYATSSGCHRPHNWKIEGLNNKKQWVALKVHSNDIALQSVDRANWNINCSERMSSFKITCTGCDQGGSSCYCFHVCNFEVYGSVCENEPQ
;
A
#
# COMPACT_ATOMS: atom_id res chain seq x y z
N MET A 1 20.52 -2.51 -31.86
CA MET A 1 21.08 -2.04 -30.58
C MET A 1 21.61 -3.25 -29.85
N ASN A 2 22.78 -3.15 -29.27
CA ASN A 2 23.47 -4.22 -28.55
C ASN A 2 23.48 -3.86 -27.05
N VAL A 3 22.82 -4.67 -26.22
CA VAL A 3 22.75 -4.46 -24.77
C VAL A 3 23.47 -5.62 -24.09
N GLY A 4 24.72 -5.40 -23.68
CA GLY A 4 25.57 -6.41 -23.06
C GLY A 4 25.64 -7.72 -23.86
N GLY A 5 25.84 -7.62 -25.18
CA GLY A 5 25.93 -8.75 -26.10
C GLY A 5 24.59 -9.23 -26.69
N HIS A 6 23.46 -8.68 -26.25
CA HIS A 6 22.14 -9.06 -26.77
C HIS A 6 21.68 -8.06 -27.84
N LEU A 7 21.41 -8.57 -29.05
CA LEU A 7 20.93 -7.75 -30.15
C LEU A 7 19.42 -7.55 -30.11
N PHE A 8 19.00 -6.29 -30.08
CA PHE A 8 17.61 -5.87 -30.13
C PHE A 8 17.34 -4.96 -31.32
N LYS A 9 16.16 -5.14 -31.93
CA LYS A 9 15.63 -4.29 -33.00
C LYS A 9 14.35 -3.61 -32.52
N THR A 10 14.29 -2.29 -32.65
CA THR A 10 13.13 -1.48 -32.24
C THR A 10 13.11 -0.15 -33.01
N SER A 11 12.00 0.59 -32.94
CA SER A 11 11.86 1.92 -33.54
C SER A 11 12.28 3.04 -32.58
N LEU A 12 12.66 4.19 -33.12
CA LEU A 12 12.90 5.40 -32.32
C LEU A 12 11.63 5.86 -31.57
N GLU A 13 10.46 5.67 -32.19
CA GLU A 13 9.16 5.94 -31.57
C GLU A 13 8.97 5.14 -30.27
N THR A 14 9.35 3.86 -30.27
CA THR A 14 9.29 3.02 -29.07
C THR A 14 10.23 3.54 -27.97
N LEU A 15 11.47 3.90 -28.34
CA LEU A 15 12.48 4.37 -27.38
C LEU A 15 12.17 5.77 -26.82
N LYS A 16 11.37 6.56 -27.54
CA LYS A 16 10.94 7.92 -27.17
C LYS A 16 9.50 7.99 -26.66
N LYS A 17 8.87 6.85 -26.40
CA LYS A 17 7.47 6.77 -25.93
C LYS A 17 7.23 7.63 -24.69
N GLU A 18 8.21 7.71 -23.80
CA GLU A 18 8.16 8.52 -22.58
C GLU A 18 9.55 9.04 -22.18
N GLU A 19 9.56 10.03 -21.30
CA GLU A 19 10.79 10.60 -20.74
C GLU A 19 11.57 9.56 -19.95
N SER A 20 12.79 9.27 -20.40
CA SER A 20 13.67 8.25 -19.84
C SER A 20 15.13 8.52 -20.23
N MET A 21 16.07 7.68 -19.78
CA MET A 21 17.42 7.67 -20.34
C MET A 21 17.41 7.32 -21.83
N LEU A 22 16.60 6.33 -22.22
CA LEU A 22 16.50 5.88 -23.61
C LEU A 22 15.99 7.00 -24.52
N SER A 23 14.95 7.74 -24.13
CA SER A 23 14.46 8.86 -24.96
C SER A 23 15.55 9.90 -25.18
N ARG A 24 16.27 10.29 -24.12
CA ARG A 24 17.38 11.25 -24.17
C ARG A 24 18.55 10.80 -25.04
N MET A 25 18.93 9.52 -24.94
CA MET A 25 19.98 8.92 -25.79
C MET A 25 19.71 9.13 -27.28
N PHE A 26 18.43 9.13 -27.68
CA PHE A 26 18.01 9.22 -29.08
C PHE A 26 17.36 10.57 -29.45
N SER A 27 17.29 11.54 -28.54
CA SER A 27 16.68 12.87 -28.77
C SER A 27 17.59 13.90 -29.43
N GLY A 28 18.85 13.54 -29.75
CA GLY A 28 19.79 14.45 -30.38
C GLY A 28 20.38 15.51 -29.44
N SER A 29 20.13 15.39 -28.13
CA SER A 29 20.51 16.34 -27.07
C SER A 29 21.98 16.20 -26.64
N GLY A 30 22.89 15.85 -27.54
CA GLY A 30 24.33 15.73 -27.25
C GLY A 30 24.73 14.50 -26.41
N PHE A 31 23.84 13.54 -26.20
CA PHE A 31 24.18 12.28 -25.54
C PHE A 31 25.01 11.42 -26.50
N LYS A 32 26.30 11.22 -26.19
CA LYS A 32 27.18 10.38 -27.00
C LYS A 32 26.91 8.91 -26.68
N VAL A 33 26.14 8.25 -27.54
CA VAL A 33 25.91 6.80 -27.46
C VAL A 33 26.99 6.09 -28.24
N GLU A 34 27.73 5.20 -27.59
CA GLU A 34 28.75 4.39 -28.24
C GLU A 34 28.12 3.38 -29.21
N LYS A 35 28.92 2.97 -30.19
CA LYS A 35 28.55 1.90 -31.12
C LYS A 35 29.54 0.75 -30.97
N ASP A 36 29.05 -0.47 -31.14
CA ASP A 36 29.91 -1.65 -31.23
C ASP A 36 30.64 -1.71 -32.59
N GLU A 37 31.47 -2.74 -32.77
CA GLU A 37 32.26 -2.97 -33.99
C GLU A 37 31.38 -3.13 -35.24
N ASP A 38 30.15 -3.61 -35.07
CA ASP A 38 29.15 -3.78 -36.14
C ASP A 38 28.31 -2.52 -36.39
N GLY A 39 28.57 -1.43 -35.65
CA GLY A 39 27.88 -0.14 -35.81
C GLY A 39 26.51 -0.05 -35.12
N HIS A 40 26.14 -1.03 -34.29
CA HIS A 40 24.93 -0.95 -33.47
C HIS A 40 25.17 -0.04 -32.26
N TYR A 41 24.18 0.76 -31.89
CA TYR A 41 24.19 1.45 -30.60
C TYR A 41 24.41 0.45 -29.46
N PHE A 42 25.40 0.71 -28.61
CA PHE A 42 25.83 -0.17 -27.54
C PHE A 42 25.42 0.38 -26.17
N ILE A 43 24.98 -0.52 -25.29
CA ILE A 43 24.68 -0.24 -23.89
C ILE A 43 25.37 -1.30 -23.05
N ASP A 44 26.29 -0.87 -22.17
CA ASP A 44 27.02 -1.74 -21.25
C ASP A 44 26.16 -2.11 -20.03
N ARG A 45 25.11 -2.92 -20.28
CA ARG A 45 24.17 -3.44 -19.29
C ARG A 45 23.76 -4.86 -19.63
N PRO A 46 23.33 -5.67 -18.64
CA PRO A 46 22.80 -7.01 -18.91
C PRO A 46 21.55 -6.98 -19.81
N GLY A 47 21.63 -7.60 -20.99
CA GLY A 47 20.51 -7.63 -21.94
C GLY A 47 19.31 -8.49 -21.53
N VAL A 48 19.44 -9.33 -20.49
CA VAL A 48 18.44 -10.35 -20.10
C VAL A 48 17.04 -9.79 -19.83
N HIS A 49 16.95 -8.57 -19.30
CA HIS A 49 15.67 -7.91 -18.97
C HIS A 49 15.23 -6.87 -20.00
N PHE A 50 16.12 -6.51 -20.93
CA PHE A 50 15.88 -5.42 -21.86
C PHE A 50 14.72 -5.71 -22.83
N GLY A 51 14.50 -6.98 -23.18
CA GLY A 51 13.33 -7.39 -23.97
C GLY A 51 12.01 -7.03 -23.29
N SER A 52 11.85 -7.34 -21.99
CA SER A 52 10.64 -6.98 -21.23
C SER A 52 10.41 -5.47 -21.16
N ILE A 53 11.50 -4.69 -21.07
CA ILE A 53 11.45 -3.22 -21.07
C ILE A 53 10.97 -2.70 -22.42
N LEU A 54 11.48 -3.25 -23.53
CA LEU A 54 11.00 -2.89 -24.87
C LEU A 54 9.53 -3.24 -25.07
N ASP A 55 9.09 -4.42 -24.61
CA ASP A 55 7.69 -4.84 -24.75
C ASP A 55 6.76 -3.96 -23.93
N TYR A 56 7.21 -3.49 -22.76
CA TYR A 56 6.51 -2.46 -22.01
C TYR A 56 6.42 -1.15 -22.81
N LEU A 57 7.53 -0.63 -23.34
CA LEU A 57 7.50 0.61 -24.13
C LEU A 57 6.59 0.50 -25.37
N ARG A 58 6.48 -0.70 -25.97
CA ARG A 58 5.56 -0.97 -27.08
C ARG A 58 4.10 -0.93 -26.62
N THR A 59 3.77 -1.73 -25.60
CA THR A 59 2.37 -2.05 -25.24
C THR A 59 1.78 -1.20 -24.11
N GLY A 60 2.63 -0.58 -23.29
CA GLY A 60 2.25 0.07 -22.04
C GLY A 60 1.94 -0.90 -20.89
N THR A 61 2.19 -2.20 -21.06
CA THR A 61 1.84 -3.24 -20.08
C THR A 61 3.00 -4.17 -19.80
N ILE A 62 3.05 -4.72 -18.57
CA ILE A 62 4.00 -5.75 -18.17
C ILE A 62 3.33 -6.68 -17.17
N VAL A 63 3.70 -7.95 -17.19
CA VAL A 63 3.42 -8.87 -16.08
C VAL A 63 4.68 -8.95 -15.22
N PRO A 64 4.67 -8.39 -13.99
CA PRO A 64 5.84 -8.43 -13.12
C PRO A 64 6.27 -9.88 -12.84
N PRO A 65 7.58 -10.20 -12.85
CA PRO A 65 8.06 -11.54 -12.49
C PRO A 65 7.61 -11.93 -11.08
N SER A 66 7.06 -13.14 -10.92
CA SER A 66 6.68 -13.66 -9.60
C SER A 66 7.90 -14.00 -8.73
N ASN A 67 9.04 -14.33 -9.36
CA ASN A 67 10.28 -14.59 -8.65
C ASN A 67 10.90 -13.27 -8.13
N PRO A 68 11.10 -13.10 -6.81
CA PRO A 68 11.58 -11.85 -6.23
C PRO A 68 12.96 -11.40 -6.75
N LEU A 69 13.88 -12.34 -7.00
CA LEU A 69 15.22 -12.02 -7.51
C LEU A 69 15.15 -11.50 -8.95
N LYS A 70 14.34 -12.15 -9.81
CA LYS A 70 14.12 -11.67 -11.19
C LYS A 70 13.42 -10.31 -11.21
N ARG A 71 12.46 -10.09 -10.32
CA ARG A 71 11.78 -8.80 -10.19
C ARG A 71 12.74 -7.71 -9.73
N ALA A 72 13.58 -7.98 -8.72
CA ALA A 72 14.59 -7.04 -8.25
C ALA A 72 15.62 -6.68 -9.34
N ALA A 73 16.09 -7.68 -10.11
CA ALA A 73 17.00 -7.44 -11.23
C ALA A 73 16.36 -6.59 -12.34
N LEU A 74 15.08 -6.85 -12.68
CA LEU A 74 14.34 -6.01 -13.61
C LEU A 74 14.18 -4.57 -13.08
N ILE A 75 13.86 -4.39 -11.79
CA ILE A 75 13.76 -3.07 -11.15
C ILE A 75 15.07 -2.30 -11.29
N GLN A 76 16.23 -2.95 -11.08
CA GLN A 76 17.54 -2.31 -11.24
C GLN A 76 17.78 -1.81 -12.66
N GLU A 77 17.40 -2.58 -13.68
CA GLU A 77 17.53 -2.12 -15.07
C GLU A 77 16.55 -0.99 -15.38
N VAL A 78 15.29 -1.09 -14.92
CA VAL A 78 14.27 -0.06 -15.13
C VAL A 78 14.65 1.27 -14.47
N ASP A 79 15.25 1.22 -13.29
CA ASP A 79 15.82 2.37 -12.60
C ASP A 79 17.00 2.96 -13.38
N PHE A 80 17.93 2.13 -13.87
CA PHE A 80 19.04 2.56 -14.72
C PHE A 80 18.56 3.29 -15.98
N TYR A 81 17.55 2.74 -16.68
CA TYR A 81 16.96 3.37 -17.85
C TYR A 81 16.03 4.54 -17.51
N GLN A 82 15.78 4.81 -16.23
CA GLN A 82 14.96 5.90 -15.71
C GLN A 82 13.54 5.89 -16.27
N ILE A 83 12.91 4.71 -16.31
CA ILE A 83 11.56 4.50 -16.83
C ILE A 83 10.58 4.53 -15.66
N ALA A 84 10.24 5.75 -15.21
CA ALA A 84 9.51 5.97 -13.95
C ALA A 84 8.14 5.27 -13.89
N SER A 85 7.41 5.27 -15.00
CA SER A 85 6.08 4.63 -15.10
C SER A 85 6.17 3.11 -14.87
N LEU A 86 7.16 2.45 -15.48
CA LEU A 86 7.42 1.02 -15.30
C LEU A 86 7.94 0.73 -13.89
N LEU A 87 8.83 1.57 -13.37
CA LEU A 87 9.35 1.43 -12.01
C LEU A 87 8.19 1.43 -11.00
N LYS A 88 7.24 2.36 -11.17
CA LYS A 88 6.04 2.44 -10.36
C LYS A 88 5.20 1.17 -10.41
N ILE A 89 5.00 0.57 -11.60
CA ILE A 89 4.26 -0.70 -11.72
C ILE A 89 4.99 -1.83 -11.01
N LEU A 90 6.32 -1.90 -11.16
CA LEU A 90 7.15 -2.96 -10.60
C LEU A 90 7.36 -2.85 -9.09
N THR A 91 7.11 -1.69 -8.48
CA THR A 91 7.23 -1.49 -7.03
C THR A 91 5.90 -1.56 -6.28
N ILE A 92 4.76 -1.72 -6.98
CA ILE A 92 3.47 -1.94 -6.32
C ILE A 92 3.52 -3.21 -5.47
N LYS A 93 3.18 -3.04 -4.20
CA LYS A 93 3.00 -4.12 -3.23
C LYS A 93 1.51 -4.40 -3.10
N GLU A 94 1.09 -5.55 -3.62
CA GLU A 94 -0.29 -6.03 -3.44
C GLU A 94 -0.44 -6.71 -2.07
N LEU A 95 -1.43 -6.25 -1.32
CA LEU A 95 -1.84 -6.77 -0.03
C LEU A 95 -3.26 -7.31 -0.19
N THR A 96 -3.44 -8.63 -0.06
CA THR A 96 -4.72 -9.29 -0.31
C THR A 96 -5.20 -10.00 0.94
N PHE A 97 -6.45 -9.71 1.32
CA PHE A 97 -7.12 -10.42 2.40
C PHE A 97 -7.30 -11.88 2.00
N ALA A 98 -6.78 -12.78 2.82
CA ALA A 98 -6.94 -14.22 2.68
C ALA A 98 -7.86 -14.78 3.77
N SER A 99 -7.73 -14.28 5.00
CA SER A 99 -8.57 -14.71 6.14
C SER A 99 -8.46 -13.72 7.30
N VAL A 100 -9.41 -13.77 8.25
CA VAL A 100 -9.47 -12.87 9.42
C VAL A 100 -8.23 -12.87 10.32
N ASN A 101 -7.33 -13.85 10.18
CA ASN A 101 -6.10 -13.99 10.96
C ASN A 101 -4.85 -14.00 10.06
N ASP A 102 -4.96 -13.55 8.82
CA ASP A 102 -3.81 -13.47 7.94
C ASP A 102 -2.79 -12.41 8.41
N THR A 103 -1.61 -12.47 7.80
CA THR A 103 -0.51 -11.53 8.01
C THR A 103 -0.25 -10.71 6.75
N ASN A 104 -1.28 -10.52 5.93
CA ASN A 104 -1.16 -9.92 4.60
C ASN A 104 -1.54 -8.44 4.58
N GLY A 105 -2.03 -7.89 5.71
CA GLY A 105 -2.46 -6.51 5.82
C GLY A 105 -1.31 -5.49 5.88
N LEU A 106 -1.64 -4.23 5.60
CA LEU A 106 -0.70 -3.12 5.54
C LEU A 106 -0.01 -2.86 6.87
N LEU A 107 -0.75 -2.90 7.97
CA LEU A 107 -0.22 -2.60 9.29
C LEU A 107 0.72 -3.72 9.72
N TYR A 108 0.38 -4.98 9.48
CA TYR A 108 1.29 -6.10 9.68
C TYR A 108 2.58 -5.97 8.85
N TRP A 109 2.45 -5.67 7.56
CA TRP A 109 3.62 -5.50 6.67
C TRP A 109 4.53 -4.37 7.14
N LEU A 110 3.97 -3.25 7.63
CA LEU A 110 4.75 -2.15 8.20
C LEU A 110 5.38 -2.52 9.55
N GLY A 111 4.65 -3.24 10.40
CA GLY A 111 5.13 -3.75 11.69
C GLY A 111 6.30 -4.73 11.56
N THR A 112 6.45 -5.38 10.41
CA THR A 112 7.58 -6.28 10.08
C THR A 112 8.69 -5.58 9.29
N GLU A 113 8.78 -4.25 9.35
CA GLU A 113 9.74 -3.44 8.59
C GLU A 113 9.67 -3.72 7.07
N LYS A 114 8.45 -3.68 6.52
CA LYS A 114 8.15 -4.06 5.13
C LYS A 114 8.49 -5.53 4.83
N GLY A 115 8.34 -6.43 5.81
CA GLY A 115 8.63 -7.87 5.71
C GLY A 115 10.10 -8.25 5.86
N LYS A 116 10.95 -7.35 6.37
CA LYS A 116 12.40 -7.58 6.57
C LYS A 116 12.76 -8.03 7.99
N GLY A 117 11.84 -7.95 8.94
CA GLY A 117 12.11 -8.23 10.34
C GLY A 117 10.92 -8.85 11.08
N PRO A 118 11.11 -9.19 12.38
CA PRO A 118 10.02 -9.66 13.23
C PRO A 118 8.97 -8.56 13.42
N TYR A 119 7.73 -8.98 13.71
CA TYR A 119 6.65 -8.03 13.98
C TYR A 119 6.94 -7.19 15.23
N LYS A 120 6.80 -5.88 15.07
CA LYS A 120 6.68 -4.89 16.14
C LYS A 120 5.35 -4.18 15.97
N ASN A 121 4.85 -3.58 17.05
CA ASN A 121 3.64 -2.77 16.92
C ASN A 121 3.86 -1.67 15.88
N PRO A 122 3.01 -1.53 14.85
CA PRO A 122 3.18 -0.50 13.82
C PRO A 122 3.31 0.91 14.41
N SER A 123 2.61 1.20 15.51
CA SER A 123 2.70 2.50 16.21
C SER A 123 4.06 2.81 16.83
N GLN A 124 4.92 1.80 16.97
CA GLN A 124 6.29 1.91 17.47
C GLN A 124 7.32 1.96 16.33
N THR A 125 6.85 1.88 15.08
CA THR A 125 7.71 1.99 13.89
C THR A 125 7.74 3.44 13.39
N GLN A 126 8.74 3.76 12.56
CA GLN A 126 8.80 5.04 11.85
C GLN A 126 7.77 5.19 10.72
N PHE A 127 7.03 4.12 10.39
CA PHE A 127 6.17 4.07 9.21
C PHE A 127 4.72 4.46 9.50
N VAL A 128 4.29 4.40 10.76
CA VAL A 128 2.88 4.60 11.15
C VAL A 128 2.80 5.56 12.33
N ALA A 129 2.04 6.64 12.13
CA ALA A 129 1.63 7.53 13.20
C ALA A 129 0.18 7.25 13.58
N ILE A 130 -0.10 7.16 14.89
CA ILE A 130 -1.47 7.03 15.40
C ILE A 130 -1.85 8.34 16.10
N SER A 131 -3.02 8.87 15.75
CA SER A 131 -3.66 9.95 16.51
C SER A 131 -5.09 9.55 16.86
N ASN A 132 -5.67 10.14 17.90
CA ASN A 132 -7.05 9.87 18.29
C ASN A 132 -7.64 11.09 19.02
N ALA A 133 -8.95 11.10 19.25
CA ALA A 133 -9.62 12.19 19.95
C ALA A 133 -9.55 12.11 21.50
N SER A 134 -8.92 11.07 22.07
CA SER A 134 -8.78 10.85 23.51
C SER A 134 -7.32 11.01 23.99
N THR A 135 -7.09 11.02 25.30
CA THR A 135 -5.74 11.11 25.90
C THR A 135 -5.01 9.77 26.02
N LYS A 136 -5.63 8.66 25.61
CA LYS A 136 -5.09 7.30 25.75
C LYS A 136 -5.00 6.62 24.38
N ALA A 137 -3.84 6.72 23.73
CA ALA A 137 -3.53 5.94 22.54
C ALA A 137 -3.05 4.55 22.97
N TYR A 138 -3.69 3.49 22.50
CA TYR A 138 -3.19 2.12 22.67
C TYR A 138 -3.02 1.48 21.30
N ALA A 139 -1.89 0.82 21.12
CA ALA A 139 -1.48 -0.10 20.06
C ALA A 139 -2.50 -0.53 18.98
N VAL A 140 -2.07 -0.59 17.71
CA VAL A 140 -2.72 -1.50 16.74
C VAL A 140 -2.26 -2.91 17.11
N ALA A 141 -3.16 -3.71 17.69
CA ALA A 141 -2.85 -4.99 18.30
C ALA A 141 -2.20 -6.01 17.33
N THR A 142 -1.39 -6.92 17.88
CA THR A 142 -0.78 -8.05 17.17
C THR A 142 -1.84 -9.06 16.71
N PRO A 143 -1.68 -9.78 15.58
CA PRO A 143 -2.66 -10.79 15.14
C PRO A 143 -3.01 -11.85 16.19
N ALA A 144 -2.19 -12.02 17.23
CA ALA A 144 -2.32 -13.07 18.24
C ALA A 144 -3.05 -12.66 19.54
N SER A 145 -3.36 -11.38 19.77
CA SER A 145 -3.94 -10.95 21.06
C SER A 145 -5.05 -9.92 20.91
N ASN A 146 -6.24 -10.22 21.49
CA ASN A 146 -7.41 -9.34 21.49
C ASN A 146 -7.59 -8.54 22.79
N THR A 147 -6.64 -8.59 23.73
CA THR A 147 -7.03 -8.49 25.15
C THR A 147 -6.63 -7.21 25.89
N ASP A 148 -5.57 -6.45 25.56
CA ASP A 148 -5.20 -5.27 26.37
C ASP A 148 -4.66 -4.03 25.61
N ASP A 149 -4.52 -4.12 24.29
CA ASP A 149 -3.87 -3.09 23.46
C ASP A 149 -4.85 -2.23 22.65
N ALA A 150 -6.15 -2.32 22.89
CA ALA A 150 -7.18 -1.75 22.04
C ALA A 150 -7.15 -0.21 21.90
N CYS A 151 -7.15 0.31 20.67
CA CYS A 151 -7.51 1.70 20.37
C CYS A 151 -8.95 1.95 20.82
N GLY A 152 -9.12 2.44 22.05
CA GLY A 152 -10.43 2.64 22.67
C GLY A 152 -10.97 4.05 22.46
N CYS A 153 -12.08 4.16 21.73
CA CYS A 153 -12.95 5.32 21.81
C CYS A 153 -13.97 5.09 22.94
N HIS A 154 -13.68 5.53 24.15
CA HIS A 154 -14.66 5.49 25.24
C HIS A 154 -15.67 6.63 25.11
N SER A 155 -16.95 6.33 25.35
CA SER A 155 -18.02 7.19 25.90
C SER A 155 -18.50 8.44 25.13
N TRP A 156 -18.09 8.69 23.88
CA TRP A 156 -18.50 9.91 23.16
C TRP A 156 -18.79 9.64 21.69
N LEU A 157 -19.91 10.16 21.20
CA LEU A 157 -20.25 10.17 19.77
C LEU A 157 -19.18 10.93 18.98
N ASN A 158 -18.85 10.45 17.78
CA ASN A 158 -17.81 10.98 16.88
C ASN A 158 -16.37 10.87 17.41
N ASN A 159 -16.13 10.08 18.45
CA ASN A 159 -14.77 9.71 18.84
C ASN A 159 -14.13 8.86 17.71
N TYR A 160 -12.83 9.06 17.48
CA TYR A 160 -12.11 8.45 16.37
C TYR A 160 -10.68 8.08 16.74
N PHE A 161 -10.13 7.15 15.97
CA PHE A 161 -8.69 6.99 15.83
C PHE A 161 -8.30 7.13 14.36
N GLU A 162 -7.08 7.57 14.14
CA GLU A 162 -6.48 7.82 12.86
C GLU A 162 -5.13 7.13 12.77
N VAL A 163 -4.86 6.54 11.61
CA VAL A 163 -3.62 5.88 11.25
C VAL A 163 -3.10 6.59 10.00
N SER A 164 -1.90 7.16 10.10
CA SER A 164 -1.24 7.92 9.04
C SER A 164 0.08 7.27 8.65
N PHE A 165 0.40 7.28 7.36
CA PHE A 165 1.62 6.66 6.81
C PHE A 165 2.59 7.73 6.30
N SER A 166 3.88 7.57 6.61
CA SER A 166 4.91 8.58 6.30
C SER A 166 5.19 8.67 4.79
N ASP A 167 5.55 7.56 4.15
CA ASP A 167 6.10 7.55 2.78
C ASP A 167 5.37 6.58 1.85
N LEU A 168 4.09 6.32 2.13
CA LEU A 168 3.31 5.33 1.40
C LEU A 168 1.91 5.84 1.10
N LEU A 169 1.39 5.39 -0.04
CA LEU A 169 -0.01 5.54 -0.41
C LEU A 169 -0.59 4.16 -0.72
N ILE A 170 -1.87 3.98 -0.44
CA ILE A 170 -2.60 2.75 -0.74
C ILE A 170 -3.90 3.06 -1.48
N VAL A 171 -4.23 2.27 -2.49
CA VAL A 171 -5.59 2.18 -3.04
C VAL A 171 -6.29 1.03 -2.32
N PRO A 172 -7.17 1.31 -1.34
CA PRO A 172 -7.72 0.26 -0.47
C PRO A 172 -8.78 -0.58 -1.19
N SER A 173 -8.69 -1.90 -1.06
CA SER A 173 -9.66 -2.87 -1.57
C SER A 173 -10.56 -3.44 -0.48
N SER A 174 -10.05 -3.54 0.75
CA SER A 174 -10.82 -3.93 1.94
C SER A 174 -10.08 -3.51 3.20
N TYR A 175 -10.75 -3.63 4.33
CA TYR A 175 -10.12 -3.52 5.64
C TYR A 175 -10.67 -4.58 6.58
N SER A 176 -9.90 -4.97 7.58
CA SER A 176 -10.38 -5.79 8.69
C SER A 176 -10.13 -5.09 10.01
N LEU A 177 -10.95 -5.43 10.99
CA LEU A 177 -10.70 -5.08 12.38
C LEU A 177 -11.27 -6.16 13.29
N SER A 178 -10.84 -6.08 14.54
CA SER A 178 -11.42 -6.81 15.65
C SER A 178 -11.87 -5.84 16.73
N TYR A 179 -12.62 -6.35 17.70
CA TYR A 179 -12.95 -5.60 18.90
C TYR A 179 -12.30 -6.20 20.15
N ALA A 180 -12.06 -5.36 21.16
CA ALA A 180 -11.52 -5.81 22.44
C ALA A 180 -12.51 -6.71 23.17
N THR A 181 -12.09 -7.92 23.55
CA THR A 181 -12.95 -8.91 24.22
C THR A 181 -12.86 -8.87 25.74
N SER A 182 -12.14 -7.89 26.30
CA SER A 182 -12.02 -7.72 27.75
C SER A 182 -13.36 -7.32 28.39
N SER A 183 -13.51 -7.61 29.69
CA SER A 183 -14.75 -7.38 30.43
C SER A 183 -15.14 -5.89 30.43
N GLY A 184 -16.34 -5.57 29.93
CA GLY A 184 -16.86 -4.20 29.85
C GLY A 184 -16.70 -3.52 28.49
N CYS A 185 -16.03 -4.15 27.52
CA CYS A 185 -15.99 -3.65 26.15
C CYS A 185 -17.25 -4.09 25.37
N HIS A 186 -17.91 -3.14 24.72
CA HIS A 186 -19.07 -3.40 23.89
C HIS A 186 -18.67 -3.57 22.42
N ARG A 187 -19.47 -4.36 21.69
CA ARG A 187 -19.26 -4.59 20.27
C ARG A 187 -19.71 -3.38 19.45
N PRO A 188 -18.90 -2.94 18.49
CA PRO A 188 -19.29 -1.84 17.63
C PRO A 188 -20.50 -2.21 16.77
N HIS A 189 -21.33 -1.20 16.48
CA HIS A 189 -22.55 -1.36 15.68
C HIS A 189 -22.71 -0.26 14.63
N ASN A 190 -22.19 0.94 14.92
CA ASN A 190 -22.29 2.11 14.07
C ASN A 190 -20.92 2.83 13.99
N TRP A 191 -20.30 2.81 12.82
CA TRP A 191 -19.04 3.50 12.58
C TRP A 191 -18.86 3.86 11.11
N LYS A 192 -17.88 4.70 10.80
CA LYS A 192 -17.43 4.93 9.43
C LYS A 192 -15.91 4.84 9.35
N ILE A 193 -15.42 4.41 8.19
CA ILE A 193 -14.01 4.52 7.82
C ILE A 193 -13.87 5.57 6.71
N GLU A 194 -12.95 6.49 6.92
CA GLU A 194 -12.61 7.58 6.00
C GLU A 194 -11.13 7.46 5.60
N GLY A 195 -10.80 7.85 4.37
CA GLY A 195 -9.43 7.93 3.86
C GLY A 195 -9.04 9.37 3.54
N LEU A 196 -7.80 9.75 3.83
CA LEU A 196 -7.24 11.05 3.44
C LEU A 196 -6.68 10.95 2.02
N ASN A 197 -7.36 11.56 1.06
CA ASN A 197 -6.99 11.49 -0.35
C ASN A 197 -5.85 12.47 -0.72
N ASN A 198 -5.41 12.40 -1.97
CA ASN A 198 -4.36 13.27 -2.51
C ASN A 198 -4.69 14.78 -2.46
N LYS A 199 -5.98 15.15 -2.37
CA LYS A 199 -6.44 16.54 -2.22
C LYS A 199 -6.44 17.01 -0.76
N LYS A 200 -5.92 16.20 0.16
CA LYS A 200 -5.94 16.43 1.61
C LYS A 200 -7.38 16.55 2.15
N GLN A 201 -8.31 15.80 1.57
CA GLN A 201 -9.70 15.73 2.01
C GLN A 201 -10.02 14.34 2.57
N TRP A 202 -10.73 14.30 3.69
CA TRP A 202 -11.28 13.06 4.23
C TRP A 202 -12.49 12.65 3.40
N VAL A 203 -12.44 11.44 2.83
CA VAL A 203 -13.50 10.84 2.03
C VAL A 203 -14.01 9.59 2.71
N ALA A 204 -15.33 9.47 2.87
CA ALA A 204 -15.96 8.27 3.42
C ALA A 204 -15.77 7.08 2.47
N LEU A 205 -15.08 6.05 2.94
CA LEU A 205 -14.84 4.81 2.19
C LEU A 205 -15.95 3.79 2.45
N LYS A 206 -16.44 3.74 3.70
CA LYS A 206 -17.56 2.90 4.11
C LYS A 206 -18.24 3.44 5.35
N VAL A 207 -19.57 3.32 5.41
CA VAL A 207 -20.40 3.68 6.56
C VAL A 207 -21.14 2.42 7.01
N HIS A 208 -21.10 2.14 8.31
CA HIS A 208 -21.71 1.02 8.97
C HIS A 208 -22.84 1.53 9.86
N SER A 209 -24.04 1.01 9.61
CA SER A 209 -25.24 1.31 10.38
C SER A 209 -25.87 -0.01 10.81
N ASN A 210 -25.99 -0.23 12.12
CA ASN A 210 -26.45 -1.49 12.71
C ASN A 210 -25.72 -2.74 12.14
N ASP A 211 -24.40 -2.67 12.04
CA ASP A 211 -23.58 -3.75 11.46
C ASP A 211 -23.39 -4.91 12.46
N ILE A 212 -23.85 -6.10 12.06
CA ILE A 212 -23.85 -7.30 12.88
C ILE A 212 -22.67 -8.24 12.60
N ALA A 213 -21.72 -7.87 11.75
CA ALA A 213 -20.62 -8.75 11.33
C ALA A 213 -19.74 -9.22 12.50
N LEU A 214 -19.69 -8.44 13.59
CA LEU A 214 -18.95 -8.77 14.82
C LEU A 214 -19.85 -9.31 15.95
N GLN A 215 -21.10 -9.66 15.66
CA GLN A 215 -22.04 -10.14 16.68
C GLN A 215 -21.65 -11.52 17.22
N SER A 216 -21.29 -12.44 16.33
CA SER A 216 -20.97 -13.84 16.63
C SER A 216 -19.47 -14.17 16.54
N VAL A 217 -18.66 -13.22 16.07
CA VAL A 217 -17.21 -13.33 15.91
C VAL A 217 -16.52 -12.07 16.43
N ASP A 218 -15.23 -12.17 16.70
CA ASP A 218 -14.40 -11.06 17.21
C ASP A 218 -13.69 -10.27 16.11
N ARG A 219 -13.59 -10.83 14.91
CA ARG A 219 -12.90 -10.27 13.73
C ARG A 219 -13.79 -10.35 12.50
N ALA A 220 -13.75 -9.30 11.68
CA ALA A 220 -14.42 -9.27 10.39
C ALA A 220 -13.64 -8.42 9.37
N ASN A 221 -13.95 -8.63 8.09
CA ASN A 221 -13.41 -7.88 6.97
C ASN A 221 -14.56 -7.28 6.16
N TRP A 222 -14.33 -6.10 5.60
CA TRP A 222 -15.28 -5.43 4.73
C TRP A 222 -14.60 -4.88 3.48
N ASN A 223 -15.22 -5.13 2.32
CA ASN A 223 -14.78 -4.59 1.05
C ASN A 223 -14.97 -3.05 1.00
N ILE A 224 -13.99 -2.39 0.39
CA ILE A 224 -13.97 -0.96 0.06
C ILE A 224 -13.94 -0.84 -1.46
N ASN A 225 -14.79 0.02 -2.01
CA ASN A 225 -14.73 0.39 -3.42
C ASN A 225 -14.03 1.74 -3.55
N CYS A 226 -12.74 1.74 -3.84
CA CYS A 226 -11.93 2.94 -3.96
C CYS A 226 -10.92 2.81 -5.10
N SER A 227 -10.80 3.87 -5.90
CA SER A 227 -9.78 4.01 -6.96
C SER A 227 -8.76 5.11 -6.65
N GLU A 228 -8.96 5.84 -5.55
CA GLU A 228 -8.08 6.92 -5.13
C GLU A 228 -7.00 6.41 -4.16
N ARG A 229 -5.86 7.09 -4.16
CA ARG A 229 -4.75 6.83 -3.23
C ARG A 229 -5.01 7.53 -1.91
N MET A 230 -4.80 6.80 -0.82
CA MET A 230 -5.01 7.27 0.56
C MET A 230 -3.69 7.25 1.32
N SER A 231 -3.41 8.32 2.06
CA SER A 231 -2.23 8.44 2.95
C SER A 231 -2.53 8.15 4.42
N SER A 232 -3.82 8.19 4.79
CA SER A 232 -4.28 8.01 6.16
C SER A 232 -5.67 7.39 6.19
N PHE A 233 -6.01 6.71 7.28
CA PHE A 233 -7.34 6.19 7.56
C PHE A 233 -7.84 6.69 8.90
N LYS A 234 -9.13 6.97 8.99
CA LYS A 234 -9.81 7.40 10.21
C LYS A 234 -11.03 6.54 10.43
N ILE A 235 -11.14 5.93 11.60
CA ILE A 235 -12.34 5.20 11.99
C ILE A 235 -13.05 5.98 13.08
N THR A 236 -14.30 6.33 12.82
CA THR A 236 -15.11 7.19 13.68
C THR A 236 -16.33 6.42 14.18
N CYS A 237 -16.56 6.41 15.48
CA CYS A 237 -17.79 5.92 16.09
C CYS A 237 -18.94 6.90 15.76
N THR A 238 -19.98 6.44 15.07
CA THR A 238 -21.06 7.29 14.56
C THR A 238 -22.40 7.05 15.24
N GLY A 239 -22.47 6.12 16.18
CA GLY A 239 -23.70 5.80 16.89
C GLY A 239 -23.46 4.82 18.02
N CYS A 240 -24.55 4.37 18.63
CA CYS A 240 -24.47 3.47 19.76
C CYS A 240 -23.85 2.11 19.38
N ASP A 241 -23.19 1.47 20.34
CA ASP A 241 -22.72 0.09 20.26
C ASP A 241 -23.87 -0.92 20.45
N GLN A 242 -23.58 -2.23 20.38
CA GLN A 242 -24.60 -3.27 20.53
C GLN A 242 -25.16 -3.40 21.96
N GLY A 243 -24.58 -2.71 22.95
CA GLY A 243 -24.98 -2.78 24.35
C GLY A 243 -26.18 -1.89 24.73
N GLY A 244 -26.67 -1.03 23.84
CA GLY A 244 -27.90 -0.25 24.05
C GLY A 244 -27.80 1.23 23.66
N SER A 245 -28.86 1.98 23.93
CA SER A 245 -29.16 3.31 23.35
C SER A 245 -28.30 4.50 23.82
N SER A 246 -27.27 4.28 24.64
CA SER A 246 -26.46 5.37 25.22
C SER A 246 -24.98 5.04 25.39
N CYS A 247 -24.49 3.94 24.79
CA CYS A 247 -23.09 3.56 24.88
C CYS A 247 -22.43 3.66 23.50
N TYR A 248 -21.27 4.29 23.44
CA TYR A 248 -20.54 4.62 22.20
C TYR A 248 -19.15 3.97 22.17
N CYS A 249 -18.98 2.86 22.88
CA CYS A 249 -17.70 2.21 23.03
C CYS A 249 -17.26 1.59 21.70
N PHE A 250 -16.11 2.03 21.20
CA PHE A 250 -15.53 1.54 19.95
C PHE A 250 -14.07 1.18 20.20
N HIS A 251 -13.87 -0.04 20.71
CA HIS A 251 -12.56 -0.61 21.04
C HIS A 251 -12.04 -1.41 19.88
N VAL A 252 -11.22 -0.80 19.02
CA VAL A 252 -10.68 -1.49 17.85
C VAL A 252 -9.32 -2.09 18.15
N CYS A 253 -9.17 -3.35 17.75
CA CYS A 253 -7.94 -4.12 17.75
C CYS A 253 -7.67 -4.61 16.32
N ASN A 254 -6.42 -4.96 16.00
CA ASN A 254 -6.07 -5.65 14.74
C ASN A 254 -6.60 -4.96 13.47
N PHE A 255 -6.52 -3.64 13.42
CA PHE A 255 -6.90 -2.90 12.22
C PHE A 255 -5.89 -3.15 11.11
N GLU A 256 -6.37 -3.68 9.99
CA GLU A 256 -5.58 -3.91 8.78
C GLU A 256 -6.28 -3.31 7.58
N VAL A 257 -5.48 -2.83 6.63
CA VAL A 257 -5.95 -2.37 5.32
C VAL A 257 -5.28 -3.20 4.25
N TYR A 258 -6.06 -3.59 3.24
CA TYR A 258 -5.62 -4.37 2.10
C TYR A 258 -5.81 -3.54 0.82
N GLY A 259 -5.01 -3.84 -0.21
CA GLY A 259 -5.02 -3.11 -1.46
C GLY A 259 -3.63 -2.96 -2.07
N SER A 260 -3.54 -2.09 -3.06
CA SER A 260 -2.32 -1.85 -3.83
C SER A 260 -1.54 -0.70 -3.21
N VAL A 261 -0.35 -0.99 -2.69
CA VAL A 261 0.52 -0.03 -2.02
C VAL A 261 1.63 0.43 -2.95
N CYS A 262 1.94 1.71 -2.90
CA CYS A 262 3.09 2.31 -3.57
C CYS A 262 3.82 3.26 -2.62
N GLU A 263 5.09 3.51 -2.90
CA GLU A 263 5.84 4.57 -2.22
C GLU A 263 5.34 5.95 -2.67
N ASN A 264 5.38 6.90 -1.73
CA ASN A 264 5.08 8.29 -2.03
C ASN A 264 6.20 8.85 -2.91
N GLU A 265 5.85 9.66 -3.91
CA GLU A 265 6.86 10.30 -4.74
C GLU A 265 7.62 11.32 -3.86
N PRO A 266 8.97 11.32 -3.87
CA PRO A 266 9.72 12.40 -3.24
C PRO A 266 9.25 13.72 -3.85
N GLN A 267 8.81 14.65 -3.00
CA GLN A 267 8.49 16.02 -3.41
C GLN A 267 9.73 16.80 -3.84
#